data_AF-H6BCZ0-F1
#
_entry.id   AF-H6BCZ0-F1
#
_cell.length_a   1.000
_cell.length_b   1.000
_cell.length_c   1.000
_cell.angle_alpha   90.00
_cell.angle_beta   90.00
_cell.angle_gamma   90.00
#
_symmetry.space_group_name_H-M   'P 1'
#
loop_
_entity.id
_entity.type
_entity.pdbx_description
1 polymer ?
#
loop_
_entity_poly.entity_id
_entity_poly.type
_entity_poly.pdbx_seq_one_letter_code
_entity_poly.pdbx_strand_id
1 'polypeptide(L)'
;GVDFSSKAAAAEAYGLTPAVLLARLAGGSTIEQALGIEDKETSRTITYEGEMYNSLKDLADKKGISVGTLRSRVQSGLSLEEAIKAGNRIINSGRYNLTILQRA
;
A
#
# COMPACT_ATOMS: atom_id res chain seq x y z
N GLY A 1 -22.34 -20.39 8.43
CA GLY A 1 -22.59 -19.08 7.81
C GLY A 1 -23.27 -18.21 8.85
N VAL A 2 -22.96 -16.92 8.89
CA VAL A 2 -23.74 -15.98 9.71
C VAL A 2 -24.86 -15.47 8.82
N ASP A 3 -26.10 -15.82 9.13
CA ASP A 3 -27.27 -15.37 8.39
C ASP A 3 -27.73 -14.01 8.93
N PHE A 4 -27.55 -12.96 8.12
CA PHE A 4 -28.03 -11.63 8.46
C PHE A 4 -29.41 -11.39 7.85
N SER A 5 -30.36 -10.93 8.65
CA SER A 5 -31.73 -10.66 8.20
C SER A 5 -31.82 -9.54 7.15
N SER A 6 -30.79 -8.69 7.04
CA SER A 6 -30.72 -7.64 6.03
C SER A 6 -29.27 -7.22 5.73
N LYS A 7 -29.06 -6.60 4.57
CA LYS A 7 -27.77 -6.01 4.19
C LYS A 7 -27.31 -4.92 5.17
N ALA A 8 -28.26 -4.23 5.81
CA ALA A 8 -27.97 -3.23 6.85
C ALA A 8 -27.45 -3.88 8.14
N ALA A 9 -28.10 -4.95 8.61
CA ALA A 9 -27.65 -5.70 9.77
C ALA A 9 -26.26 -6.31 9.56
N ALA A 10 -25.98 -6.79 8.34
CA ALA A 10 -24.64 -7.22 7.98
C ALA A 10 -23.64 -6.06 8.04
N ALA A 11 -23.93 -4.90 7.43
CA ALA A 11 -23.03 -3.75 7.49
C ALA A 11 -22.69 -3.35 8.94
N GLU A 12 -23.72 -3.23 9.79
CA GLU A 12 -23.55 -2.84 11.21
C GLU A 12 -22.73 -3.85 12.01
N ALA A 13 -22.93 -5.15 11.77
CA ALA A 13 -22.17 -6.21 12.44
C ALA A 13 -20.65 -6.14 12.14
N TYR A 14 -20.28 -5.64 10.95
CA TYR A 14 -18.88 -5.43 10.56
C TYR A 14 -18.42 -3.96 10.74
N GLY A 15 -19.18 -3.16 11.49
CA GLY A 15 -18.82 -1.76 11.79
C GLY A 15 -18.91 -0.81 10.60
N LEU A 16 -19.64 -1.18 9.56
CA LEU A 16 -19.86 -0.41 8.34
C LEU A 16 -21.25 0.23 8.36
N THR A 17 -21.39 1.39 7.72
CA THR A 17 -22.72 1.94 7.47
C THR A 17 -23.36 1.24 6.26
N PRO A 18 -24.70 1.08 6.25
CA PRO A 18 -25.41 0.50 5.10
C PRO A 18 -25.09 1.23 3.78
N ALA A 19 -24.88 2.55 3.84
CA ALA A 19 -24.49 3.36 2.69
C ALA A 19 -23.11 2.95 2.11
N VAL A 20 -22.12 2.67 2.96
CA VAL A 20 -20.79 2.21 2.53
C VAL A 20 -20.89 0.84 1.88
N LEU A 21 -21.65 -0.09 2.47
CA LEU A 21 -21.85 -1.42 1.91
C LEU A 21 -22.53 -1.36 0.54
N LEU A 22 -23.60 -0.56 0.41
CA LEU A 22 -24.28 -0.37 -0.87
C LEU A 22 -23.38 0.29 -1.92
N ALA A 23 -22.60 1.30 -1.54
CA ALA A 23 -21.65 1.95 -2.45
C ALA A 23 -20.57 0.97 -2.95
N ARG A 24 -20.06 0.08 -2.09
CA ARG A 24 -19.09 -0.95 -2.46
C ARG A 24 -19.68 -2.00 -3.41
N LEU A 25 -20.91 -2.43 -3.16
CA LEU A 25 -21.65 -3.35 -4.05
C LEU A 25 -21.93 -2.69 -5.41
N ALA A 26 -22.35 -1.42 -5.42
CA ALA A 26 -22.57 -0.65 -6.64
C ALA A 26 -21.27 -0.46 -7.46
N GLY A 27 -20.13 -0.38 -6.78
CA GLY A 27 -18.79 -0.37 -7.39
C GLY A 27 -18.28 -1.74 -7.83
N GLY A 28 -19.14 -2.76 -7.89
CA GLY A 28 -18.83 -4.10 -8.38
C GLY A 28 -18.03 -4.98 -7.42
N SER A 29 -18.03 -4.68 -6.12
CA SER A 29 -17.39 -5.53 -5.11
C SER A 29 -18.32 -6.68 -4.72
N THR A 30 -17.77 -7.85 -4.38
CA THR A 30 -18.55 -8.97 -3.83
C THR A 30 -19.09 -8.63 -2.43
N ILE A 31 -19.97 -9.48 -1.88
CA ILE A 31 -20.49 -9.28 -0.52
C ILE A 31 -19.35 -9.38 0.50
N GLU A 32 -18.45 -10.37 0.38
CA GLU A 32 -17.28 -10.48 1.25
C GLU A 32 -16.38 -9.25 1.17
N GLN A 33 -16.10 -8.76 -0.04
CA GLN A 33 -15.28 -7.56 -0.24
C GLN A 33 -15.96 -6.30 0.29
N ALA A 34 -17.28 -6.18 0.12
CA ALA A 34 -18.06 -5.06 0.62
C ALA A 34 -18.07 -5.01 2.15
N LEU A 35 -18.08 -6.18 2.80
CA LEU A 35 -17.99 -6.33 4.25
C LEU A 35 -16.56 -6.19 4.79
N GLY A 36 -15.54 -6.14 3.91
CA GLY A 36 -14.14 -6.07 4.31
C GLY A 36 -13.56 -7.40 4.81
N ILE A 37 -14.21 -8.51 4.47
CA ILE A 37 -13.74 -9.88 4.75
C ILE A 37 -12.65 -10.27 3.76
N GLU A 38 -12.79 -9.81 2.51
CA GLU A 38 -11.83 -10.06 1.44
C GLU A 38 -11.31 -8.72 0.89
N ASP A 39 -10.00 -8.64 0.66
CA ASP A 39 -9.40 -7.48 0.00
C ASP A 39 -9.74 -7.48 -1.49
N LYS A 40 -10.23 -6.35 -1.99
CA LYS A 40 -10.47 -6.18 -3.42
C LYS A 40 -9.14 -5.98 -4.13
N GLU A 41 -8.75 -6.94 -4.96
CA GLU A 41 -7.63 -6.77 -5.90
C GLU A 41 -7.91 -5.56 -6.80
N THR A 42 -7.17 -4.48 -6.56
CA THR A 42 -7.21 -3.26 -7.34
C THR A 42 -6.01 -3.28 -8.29
N SER A 43 -6.05 -2.49 -9.37
CA SER A 43 -4.90 -2.33 -10.28
C SER A 43 -3.62 -1.77 -9.60
N ARG A 44 -3.68 -1.49 -8.29
CA ARG A 44 -2.59 -0.99 -7.46
C ARG A 44 -2.13 -2.00 -6.41
N THR A 45 -2.73 -3.20 -6.38
CA THR A 45 -2.31 -4.28 -5.49
C THR A 45 -0.96 -4.81 -5.95
N ILE A 46 -0.06 -5.01 -5.00
CA ILE A 46 1.33 -5.39 -5.25
C ILE A 46 1.61 -6.67 -4.49
N THR A 47 2.02 -7.69 -5.20
CA THR A 47 2.48 -8.93 -4.59
C THR A 47 3.99 -8.86 -4.40
N TYR A 48 4.45 -9.03 -3.17
CA TYR A 48 5.87 -9.00 -2.82
C TYR A 48 6.18 -10.10 -1.80
N GLU A 49 7.13 -10.99 -2.10
CA GLU A 49 7.53 -12.12 -1.24
C GLU A 49 6.37 -13.04 -0.80
N GLY A 50 5.31 -13.15 -1.61
CA GLY A 50 4.13 -13.96 -1.29
C GLY A 50 3.09 -13.26 -0.40
N GLU A 51 3.35 -12.01 0.00
CA GLU A 51 2.36 -11.15 0.64
C GLU A 51 1.73 -10.20 -0.38
N MET A 52 0.42 -9.97 -0.28
CA MET A 52 -0.30 -8.99 -1.09
C MET A 52 -0.44 -7.69 -0.31
N TYR A 53 -0.04 -6.60 -0.94
CA TYR A 53 -0.11 -5.26 -0.39
C TYR A 53 -1.09 -4.43 -1.21
N ASN A 54 -2.02 -3.77 -0.53
CA ASN A 54 -3.06 -2.96 -1.18
C ASN A 54 -2.51 -1.72 -1.90
N SER A 55 -1.27 -1.30 -1.59
CA SER A 55 -0.64 -0.12 -2.17
C SER A 55 0.87 -0.11 -1.97
N LEU A 56 1.60 0.65 -2.79
CA LEU A 56 3.03 0.96 -2.58
C LEU A 56 3.30 1.54 -1.19
N LYS A 57 2.36 2.32 -0.64
CA LYS A 57 2.47 2.88 0.70
C LYS A 57 2.48 1.80 1.78
N ASP A 58 1.61 0.80 1.65
CA ASP A 58 1.45 -0.27 2.62
C ASP A 58 2.71 -1.15 2.67
N LEU A 59 3.23 -1.49 1.49
CA LEU A 59 4.51 -2.17 1.34
C LEU A 59 5.69 -1.36 1.91
N ALA A 60 5.72 -0.06 1.63
CA ALA A 60 6.75 0.84 2.13
C ALA A 60 6.72 0.93 3.67
N ASP A 61 5.54 1.04 4.28
CA ASP A 61 5.35 1.08 5.74
C ASP A 61 5.83 -0.23 6.39
N LYS A 62 5.40 -1.38 5.83
CA LYS A 62 5.81 -2.72 6.27
C LYS A 62 7.32 -2.97 6.17
N LYS A 63 7.95 -2.48 5.11
CA LYS A 63 9.41 -2.61 4.91
C LYS A 63 10.21 -1.48 5.56
N GLY A 64 9.58 -0.50 6.18
CA GLY A 64 10.23 0.63 6.84
C GLY A 64 10.94 1.60 5.88
N ILE A 65 10.48 1.69 4.63
CA ILE A 65 11.04 2.55 3.59
C ILE A 65 10.08 3.72 3.36
N SER A 66 10.61 4.90 3.09
CA SER A 66 9.77 6.05 2.72
C SER A 66 9.07 5.80 1.38
N VAL A 67 7.75 6.01 1.32
CA VAL A 67 6.94 5.86 0.09
C VAL A 67 7.52 6.65 -1.08
N GLY A 68 8.02 7.87 -0.83
CA GLY A 68 8.65 8.71 -1.85
C GLY A 68 9.91 8.09 -2.44
N THR A 69 10.74 7.47 -1.60
CA THR A 69 11.95 6.74 -2.01
C THR A 69 11.58 5.54 -2.87
N LEU A 70 10.63 4.71 -2.41
CA LEU A 70 10.18 3.54 -3.13
C LEU A 70 9.58 3.93 -4.50
N ARG A 71 8.73 4.97 -4.53
CA ARG A 71 8.11 5.50 -5.76
C ARG A 71 9.15 6.04 -6.74
N SER A 72 10.13 6.81 -6.25
CA SER A 72 11.19 7.35 -7.10
C SER A 72 11.99 6.22 -7.77
N ARG A 73 12.28 5.14 -7.05
CA ARG A 73 13.04 3.99 -7.59
C ARG A 73 12.26 3.23 -8.65
N VAL A 74 10.99 2.92 -8.38
CA VAL A 74 10.10 2.30 -9.37
C VAL A 74 9.99 3.20 -10.62
N GLN A 75 9.90 4.52 -10.43
CA GLN A 75 9.85 5.47 -11.54
C GLN A 75 11.18 5.60 -12.30
N SER A 76 12.31 5.36 -11.64
CA SER A 76 13.63 5.24 -12.27
C SER A 76 13.83 3.91 -13.01
N GLY A 77 12.84 3.01 -13.00
CA GLY A 77 12.88 1.72 -13.68
C GLY A 77 13.47 0.58 -12.85
N LEU A 78 13.68 0.78 -11.53
CA LEU A 78 14.07 -0.32 -10.65
C LEU A 78 12.87 -1.23 -10.37
N SER A 79 13.15 -2.53 -10.30
CA SER A 79 12.18 -3.52 -9.82
C SER A 79 11.82 -3.28 -8.35
N LEU A 80 10.62 -3.70 -7.94
CA LEU A 80 10.15 -3.58 -6.55
C LEU A 80 11.12 -4.20 -5.54
N GLU A 81 11.67 -5.38 -5.84
CA GLU A 81 12.69 -6.04 -5.02
C GLU A 81 13.96 -5.22 -4.88
N GLU A 82 14.51 -4.72 -5.98
CA GLU A 82 15.71 -3.88 -5.94
C GLU A 82 15.46 -2.58 -5.19
N ALA A 83 14.26 -2.00 -5.37
CA ALA A 83 13.86 -0.78 -4.71
C ALA A 83 13.74 -0.96 -3.19
N ILE A 84 13.31 -2.14 -2.73
CA ILE A 84 13.23 -2.48 -1.30
C ILE A 84 14.61 -2.81 -0.75
N LYS A 85 15.39 -3.63 -1.46
CA LYS A 85 16.74 -4.03 -1.07
C LYS A 85 17.71 -2.84 -0.97
N ALA A 86 17.50 -1.80 -1.79
CA ALA A 86 18.26 -0.55 -1.71
C ALA A 86 18.01 0.24 -0.40
N GLY A 87 17.01 -0.12 0.40
CA GLY A 87 16.78 0.37 1.77
C GLY A 87 16.64 1.88 1.89
N ASN A 88 16.79 2.44 3.09
CA ASN A 88 16.85 3.89 3.29
C ASN A 88 18.31 4.36 3.10
N ARG A 89 18.85 4.31 1.87
CA ARG A 89 20.14 4.92 1.56
C ARG A 89 19.98 6.43 1.70
N ILE A 90 20.33 6.98 2.86
CA ILE A 90 20.42 8.41 3.13
C ILE A 90 21.53 8.96 2.24
N ILE A 91 21.19 9.33 0.99
CA ILE A 91 22.10 10.07 0.12
C ILE A 91 22.05 11.56 0.48
N ASN A 92 22.34 11.91 1.73
CA ASN A 92 22.86 13.23 2.05
C ASN A 92 24.37 13.26 1.75
N SER A 93 24.77 12.76 0.57
CA SER A 93 26.01 13.27 -0.03
C SER A 93 25.64 14.58 -0.71
N GLY A 94 25.39 15.60 0.11
CA GLY A 94 25.32 16.97 -0.37
C GLY A 94 26.55 17.21 -1.24
N ARG A 95 26.34 17.79 -2.43
CA ARG A 95 27.37 18.12 -3.43
C ARG A 95 28.55 18.97 -2.92
N TYR A 96 28.64 19.26 -1.62
CA TYR A 96 29.51 20.28 -1.02
C TYR A 96 30.49 19.78 0.06
N ASN A 97 30.66 18.47 0.29
CA ASN A 97 31.51 18.00 1.41
C ASN A 97 32.87 17.38 1.02
N LEU A 98 33.21 17.22 -0.27
CA LEU A 98 34.45 16.55 -0.69
C LEU A 98 35.50 17.46 -1.37
N THR A 99 35.19 18.72 -1.68
CA THR A 99 36.10 19.61 -2.42
C THR A 99 36.75 20.73 -1.58
N ILE A 100 36.34 20.94 -0.32
CA ILE A 100 36.83 22.07 0.49
C ILE A 100 38.06 21.72 1.34
N LEU A 101 38.41 20.44 1.53
CA LEU A 101 39.51 20.03 2.45
C LEU A 101 40.90 19.84 1.82
N GLN A 102 41.12 20.25 0.56
CA GLN A 102 42.45 20.13 -0.08
C GLN A 102 43.18 21.47 -0.33
N ARG A 103 42.78 22.54 0.35
CA ARG A 103 43.56 23.79 0.39
C ARG A 103 43.65 24.31 1.82
N ALA A 104 44.58 23.74 2.58
CA ALA A 104 45.19 24.36 3.76
C ALA A 104 46.68 24.03 3.73
#